data_AF-A0A800GK58-F1
#
_entry.id   AF-A0A800GK58-F1
#
_cell.length_a   1.000
_cell.length_b   1.000
_cell.length_c   1.000
_cell.angle_alpha   90.00
_cell.angle_beta   90.00
_cell.angle_gamma   90.00
#
_symmetry.space_group_name_H-M   'P 1'
#
loop_
_entity.id
_entity.type
_entity.pdbx_description
1 polymer ?
#
loop_
_entity_poly.entity_id
_entity_poly.type
_entity_poly.pdbx_seq_one_letter_code
_entity_poly.pdbx_strand_id
1 'polypeptide(L)'
;ILRSGEEQMVQGAALIQQLKKLEYKSIYLIAGPKMLGTMIREKQLSRIYLTVTHQFIGGLDFHTLWSGPALTEETKLRLKSLYYEQSSPSGSGQFFMCFDVQQTLQT
;
A
#
# COMPACT_ATOMS: atom_id res chain seq x y z
N ILE A 1 4.05 -11.86 -18.58
CA ILE A 1 4.76 -11.75 -17.27
C ILE A 1 5.78 -10.63 -17.41
N LEU A 2 5.74 -9.62 -16.54
CA LEU A 2 6.68 -8.50 -16.56
C LEU A 2 7.74 -8.72 -15.47
N ARG A 3 9.02 -8.60 -15.84
CA ARG A 3 10.17 -8.77 -14.95
C ARG A 3 10.84 -7.41 -14.76
N SER A 4 10.84 -6.90 -13.54
CA SER A 4 11.36 -5.58 -13.21
C SER A 4 11.98 -5.55 -11.83
N GLY A 5 13.27 -5.21 -11.76
CA GLY A 5 14.10 -5.32 -10.56
C GLY A 5 15.31 -6.23 -10.79
N GLU A 6 16.10 -6.41 -9.73
CA GLU A 6 17.31 -7.23 -9.72
C GLU A 6 17.11 -8.49 -8.88
N GLU A 7 17.81 -9.56 -9.24
CA GLU A 7 17.73 -10.87 -8.58
C GLU A 7 16.28 -11.40 -8.46
N GLN A 8 15.85 -11.72 -7.23
CA GLN A 8 14.51 -12.23 -6.91
C GLN A 8 13.57 -11.16 -6.36
N MET A 9 13.95 -9.89 -6.45
CA MET A 9 13.21 -8.79 -5.83
C MET A 9 12.68 -7.81 -6.87
N VAL A 10 11.40 -7.46 -6.74
CA VAL A 10 10.79 -6.39 -7.52
C VAL A 10 11.27 -5.04 -6.99
N GLN A 11 11.71 -4.17 -7.89
CA GLN A 11 12.00 -2.76 -7.61
C GLN A 11 10.81 -1.90 -8.07
N GLY A 12 10.30 -1.05 -7.18
CA GLY A 12 9.08 -0.29 -7.42
C GLY A 12 9.19 0.72 -8.56
N ALA A 13 10.24 1.53 -8.56
CA ALA A 13 10.51 2.54 -9.58
C ALA A 13 10.73 1.90 -10.95
N ALA A 14 11.48 0.80 -11.02
CA ALA A 14 11.69 0.06 -12.26
C ALA A 14 10.36 -0.51 -12.79
N LEU A 15 9.51 -1.06 -11.93
CA LEU A 15 8.18 -1.57 -12.28
C LEU A 15 7.31 -0.46 -12.85
N ILE A 16 7.20 0.67 -12.15
CA ILE A 16 6.38 1.82 -12.60
C ILE A 16 6.89 2.37 -13.94
N GLN A 17 8.21 2.48 -14.13
CA GLN A 17 8.79 2.92 -15.40
C GLN A 17 8.43 1.98 -16.56
N GLN A 18 8.49 0.66 -16.36
CA GLN A 18 8.10 -0.28 -17.40
C GLN A 18 6.59 -0.22 -17.69
N LEU A 19 5.75 -0.12 -16.67
CA LEU A 19 4.29 0.00 -16.86
C LEU A 19 3.94 1.31 -17.59
N LYS A 20 4.65 2.41 -17.32
CA LYS A 20 4.52 3.66 -18.04
C LYS A 20 4.89 3.52 -19.53
N LYS A 21 5.95 2.77 -19.85
CA LYS A 21 6.35 2.48 -21.25
C LYS A 21 5.30 1.66 -22.01
N LEU A 22 4.47 0.90 -21.30
CA LEU A 22 3.31 0.18 -21.84
C LEU A 22 2.04 1.04 -21.85
N GLU A 23 2.16 2.35 -21.64
CA GLU A 23 1.07 3.34 -21.66
C GLU A 23 0.00 3.16 -20.59
N TYR A 24 0.27 2.36 -19.54
CA TYR A 24 -0.63 2.27 -18.40
C TYR A 24 -0.63 3.59 -17.61
N LYS A 25 -1.83 4.14 -17.42
CA LYS A 25 -2.05 5.43 -16.74
C LYS A 25 -2.41 5.30 -15.27
N SER A 26 -2.88 4.13 -14.86
CA SER A 26 -3.30 3.86 -13.49
C SER A 26 -2.98 2.41 -13.15
N ILE A 27 -2.35 2.21 -11.99
CA ILE A 27 -1.87 0.91 -11.55
C ILE A 27 -2.45 0.69 -10.16
N TYR A 28 -3.26 -0.36 -10.03
CA TYR A 28 -3.81 -0.79 -8.75
C TYR A 28 -3.05 -2.02 -8.27
N LEU A 29 -2.44 -1.91 -7.09
CA LEU A 29 -1.58 -2.94 -6.55
C LEU A 29 -2.33 -3.70 -5.45
N ILE A 30 -2.72 -4.95 -5.73
CA ILE A 30 -3.16 -5.92 -4.71
C ILE A 30 -1.95 -6.81 -4.45
N ALA A 31 -1.20 -6.52 -3.40
CA ALA A 31 0.03 -7.24 -3.10
C ALA A 31 0.25 -7.41 -1.60
N GLY A 32 1.18 -8.31 -1.26
CA GLY A 32 1.57 -8.57 0.11
C GLY A 32 2.46 -7.48 0.74
N PRO A 33 2.75 -7.61 2.04
CA PRO A 33 3.45 -6.60 2.83
C PRO A 33 4.82 -6.19 2.28
N LYS A 34 5.56 -7.11 1.64
CA LYS A 34 6.87 -6.81 1.03
C LYS A 34 6.78 -5.84 -0.15
N MET A 35 5.75 -5.98 -0.99
CA MET A 35 5.58 -5.14 -2.17
C MET A 35 5.06 -3.75 -1.78
N LEU A 36 4.12 -3.68 -0.84
CA LEU A 36 3.73 -2.41 -0.20
C LEU A 36 4.96 -1.72 0.40
N GLY A 37 5.76 -2.52 1.12
CA GLY A 37 7.18 -2.32 1.45
C GLY A 37 7.96 -1.43 0.49
N THR A 38 8.22 -2.04 -0.66
CA THR A 38 9.00 -1.48 -1.76
C THR A 38 8.39 -0.18 -2.29
N MET A 39 7.08 -0.13 -2.50
CA MET A 39 6.42 1.04 -3.08
C MET A 39 6.48 2.28 -2.18
N ILE A 40 6.39 2.11 -0.87
CA ILE A 40 6.51 3.20 0.10
C ILE A 40 7.95 3.72 0.14
N ARG A 41 8.95 2.82 0.31
CA ARG A 41 10.37 3.24 0.40
C ARG A 41 10.84 3.96 -0.86
N GLU A 42 10.39 3.52 -2.02
CA GLU A 42 10.77 4.11 -3.31
C GLU A 42 9.86 5.27 -3.73
N LYS A 43 8.97 5.74 -2.84
CA LYS A 43 8.06 6.89 -3.06
C LYS A 43 7.17 6.75 -4.30
N GLN A 44 6.79 5.52 -4.65
CA GLN A 44 5.98 5.20 -5.82
C GLN A 44 4.48 5.09 -5.52
N LEU A 45 4.08 5.19 -4.25
CA LEU A 45 2.68 5.13 -3.83
C LEU A 45 2.04 6.53 -3.89
N SER A 46 0.91 6.65 -4.59
CA SER A 46 0.12 7.90 -4.63
C SER A 46 -1.08 7.88 -3.70
N ARG A 47 -1.68 6.70 -3.49
CA ARG A 47 -2.91 6.50 -2.73
C ARG A 47 -2.95 5.11 -2.12
N ILE A 48 -3.50 5.00 -0.91
CA ILE A 48 -3.75 3.73 -0.23
C ILE A 48 -5.23 3.58 0.08
N TYR A 49 -5.77 2.39 -0.23
CA TYR A 49 -7.12 1.97 0.14
C TYR A 49 -6.97 0.90 1.22
N LEU A 50 -7.54 1.15 2.41
CA LEU A 50 -7.46 0.26 3.55
C LEU A 50 -8.85 -0.16 3.98
N THR A 51 -9.04 -1.46 4.18
CA THR A 51 -10.21 -1.99 4.87
C THR A 51 -9.77 -2.37 6.29
N VAL A 52 -10.43 -1.82 7.30
CA VAL A 52 -10.19 -2.17 8.71
C VAL A 52 -11.48 -2.69 9.30
N THR A 53 -11.50 -3.99 9.58
CA THR A 53 -12.56 -4.65 10.34
C THR A 53 -12.40 -4.32 11.83
N HIS A 54 -13.49 -4.03 12.55
CA HIS A 54 -13.48 -3.68 13.97
C HIS A 54 -13.33 -4.92 14.86
N GLN A 55 -12.23 -5.64 14.67
CA GLN A 55 -11.90 -6.86 15.39
C GLN A 55 -10.40 -6.92 15.63
N PHE A 56 -10.00 -7.53 16.75
CA PHE A 56 -8.60 -7.80 17.03
C PHE A 56 -8.23 -9.18 16.49
N ILE A 57 -7.13 -9.24 15.75
CA ILE A 57 -6.46 -10.48 15.34
C ILE A 57 -5.02 -10.36 15.82
N GLY A 58 -4.52 -11.40 16.47
CA GLY A 58 -3.16 -11.44 17.00
C GLY A 58 -2.74 -12.86 17.35
N GLY A 59 -1.45 -13.06 17.57
CA GLY A 59 -0.83 -14.36 17.82
C GLY A 59 0.67 -14.29 17.56
N LEU A 60 1.36 -15.42 17.58
CA LEU A 60 2.78 -15.48 17.22
C LEU A 60 3.00 -15.36 15.70
N ASP A 61 2.02 -15.82 14.91
CA ASP A 61 2.11 -15.92 13.45
C ASP A 61 0.95 -15.17 12.77
N PHE A 62 0.88 -13.85 12.93
CA PHE A 62 -0.07 -13.02 12.18
C PHE A 62 0.64 -12.14 11.16
N HIS A 63 -0.01 -11.93 10.01
CA HIS A 63 0.49 -11.02 8.99
C HIS A 63 0.12 -9.59 9.33
N THR A 64 1.12 -8.74 9.51
CA THR A 64 0.99 -7.29 9.60
C THR A 64 0.84 -6.67 8.21
N LEU A 65 0.29 -5.45 8.15
CA LEU A 65 0.22 -4.67 6.91
C LEU A 65 1.62 -4.44 6.29
N TRP A 66 2.63 -4.33 7.14
CA TRP A 66 4.01 -4.08 6.76
C TRP A 66 4.94 -5.15 7.33
N SER A 67 5.85 -5.66 6.48
CA SER A 67 6.96 -6.49 6.91
C SER A 67 8.24 -5.97 6.24
N GLY A 68 9.27 -5.64 7.02
CA GLY A 68 10.56 -5.20 6.50
C GLY A 68 11.26 -4.19 7.42
N PRO A 69 12.39 -3.62 6.96
CA PRO A 69 13.11 -2.59 7.71
C PRO A 69 12.21 -1.41 8.07
N ALA A 70 12.62 -0.67 9.10
CA ALA A 70 11.99 0.60 9.45
C ALA A 70 12.02 1.57 8.26
N LEU A 71 10.98 2.40 8.14
CA LEU A 71 11.00 3.51 7.20
C LEU A 71 12.01 4.56 7.69
N THR A 72 12.90 5.00 6.80
CA THR A 72 13.87 6.04 7.10
C THR A 72 13.25 7.44 7.13
N GLU A 73 12.05 7.59 6.54
CA GLU A 73 11.30 8.84 6.48
C GLU A 73 9.82 8.57 6.77
N GLU A 74 9.17 9.51 7.46
CA GLU A 74 7.73 9.45 7.71
C GLU A 74 6.96 9.74 6.42
N THR A 75 6.14 8.78 5.98
CA THR A 75 5.18 9.01 4.90
C THR A 75 3.89 9.59 5.48
N LYS A 76 3.61 10.86 5.18
CA LYS A 76 2.37 11.51 5.63
C LYS A 76 1.20 11.13 4.74
N LEU A 77 0.06 10.83 5.36
CA LEU A 77 -1.18 10.45 4.68
C LEU A 77 -2.25 11.51 4.93
N ARG A 78 -3.01 11.85 3.89
CA ARG A 78 -4.18 12.72 3.99
C ARG A 78 -5.43 11.89 3.76
N LEU A 79 -6.32 11.83 4.75
CA LEU A 79 -7.60 11.14 4.59
C LEU A 79 -8.40 11.81 3.48
N LYS A 80 -8.82 11.02 2.49
CA LYS A 80 -9.61 11.46 1.35
C LYS A 80 -11.07 11.05 1.45
N SER A 81 -11.33 9.84 1.95
CA SER A 81 -12.68 9.37 2.27
C SER A 81 -12.64 8.31 3.35
N LEU A 82 -13.70 8.28 4.16
CA LEU A 82 -13.97 7.24 5.15
C LEU A 82 -15.42 6.82 4.97
N TYR A 83 -15.64 5.53 4.73
CA TYR A 83 -16.97 4.94 4.71
C TYR A 83 -17.04 3.87 5.80
N TYR A 84 -18.14 3.89 6.56
CA TYR A 84 -18.41 2.92 7.61
C TYR A 84 -19.51 1.96 7.14
N GLU A 85 -19.23 0.67 7.20
CA GLU A 85 -20.21 -0.38 7.00
C GLU A 85 -20.43 -1.12 8.32
N GLN A 86 -21.62 -0.94 8.91
CA GLN A 86 -21.96 -1.52 10.20
C GLN A 86 -22.26 -3.02 10.14
N SER A 87 -22.70 -3.52 8.99
CA SER A 87 -23.24 -4.87 8.84
C SER A 87 -22.21 -5.90 8.35
N SER A 88 -20.94 -5.52 8.20
CA SER A 88 -19.89 -6.40 7.70
C SER A 88 -18.55 -6.08 8.36
N PRO A 89 -17.76 -7.10 8.77
CA PRO A 89 -18.13 -8.52 8.80
C PRO A 89 -19.19 -8.80 9.88
N SER A 90 -19.91 -9.93 9.78
CA SER A 90 -21.00 -10.25 10.71
C SER A 90 -20.58 -10.17 12.18
N GLY A 91 -21.38 -9.51 13.01
CA GLY A 91 -21.08 -9.30 14.43
C GLY A 91 -20.05 -8.19 14.69
N SER A 92 -19.59 -7.51 13.65
CA SER A 92 -18.70 -6.36 13.71
C SER A 92 -19.06 -5.36 12.61
N GLY A 93 -18.27 -4.30 12.47
CA GLY A 93 -18.33 -3.38 11.35
C GLY A 93 -16.95 -3.20 10.72
N GLN A 94 -16.88 -2.42 9.66
CA GLN A 94 -15.61 -2.11 9.01
C GLN A 94 -15.56 -0.70 8.45
N PHE A 95 -14.34 -0.17 8.39
CA PHE A 95 -14.03 1.04 7.68
C PHE A 95 -13.42 0.73 6.32
N PHE A 96 -13.91 1.40 5.29
CA PHE A 96 -13.20 1.58 4.03
C PHE A 96 -12.60 2.97 4.02
N MET A 97 -11.27 3.02 4.02
CA MET A 97 -10.51 4.25 4.14
C MET A 97 -9.70 4.47 2.86
N CYS A 98 -9.71 5.69 2.36
CA CYS A 98 -8.85 6.13 1.28
C CYS A 98 -7.96 7.26 1.77
N PHE A 99 -6.65 7.12 1.59
CA PHE A 99 -5.69 8.19 1.88
C PHE A 99 -4.85 8.52 0.66
N ASP A 100 -4.65 9.81 0.41
CA ASP A 100 -3.62 10.28 -0.51
C ASP A 100 -2.27 10.34 0.22
N VAL A 101 -1.21 9.91 -0.46
CA VAL A 101 0.16 10.06 0.04
C VAL A 101 0.59 11.49 -0.21
N GLN A 102 1.03 12.19 0.84
CA GLN A 102 1.58 13.52 0.67
C GLN A 102 3.03 13.40 0.20
N GLN A 103 3.27 13.80 -1.04
CA GLN A 103 4.63 13.94 -1.55
C GLN A 103 5.18 15.29 -1.08
N THR A 104 6.24 15.26 -0.28
CA THR A 104 7.04 16.45 -0.01
C THR A 104 7.78 16.79 -1.31
N LEU A 105 7.38 17.86 -1.98
CA LEU A 105 8.16 18.42 -3.07
C LEU A 105 9.51 18.83 -2.49
N GLN A 106 10.59 18.18 -2.91
CA GLN A 106 11.93 18.71 -2.65
C GLN A 106 12.06 19.97 -3.51
N THR A 107 11.94 21.14 -2.86
CA THR A 107 12.37 22.45 -3.39
C THR A 107 13.88 22.57 -3.35
#